data_AF-A0A6M3J1S4-F1
#
_entry.id   AF-A0A6M3J1S4-F1
#
_cell.length_a   1.000
_cell.length_b   1.000
_cell.length_c   1.000
_cell.angle_alpha   90.00
_cell.angle_beta   90.00
_cell.angle_gamma   90.00
#
_symmetry.space_group_name_H-M   'P 1'
#
loop_
_entity.id
_entity.type
_entity.pdbx_description
1 polymer ?
#
loop_
_entity_poly.entity_id
_entity_poly.type
_entity_poly.pdbx_seq_one_letter_code
_entity_poly.pdbx_strand_id
1 'polypeptide(L)'
;MRKKRAAPKAGPYISTARAKKTPGKTVKVGGTQVIKSAGKKPLAFKKGGLHSSLGVPQGQKIPAAKLAAAVAGKYGAVAKKRALFAKNVLAKGRKTARKGK
;
A
#
# COMPACT_ATOMS: atom_id res chain seq x y z
N MET A 1 11.84 -10.33 36.77
CA MET A 1 12.06 -11.11 35.52
C MET A 1 11.53 -10.35 34.31
N ARG A 2 12.37 -9.99 33.33
CA ARG A 2 11.94 -9.36 32.07
C ARG A 2 11.48 -10.45 31.09
N LYS A 3 10.20 -10.47 30.70
CA LYS A 3 9.67 -11.34 29.63
C LYS A 3 10.50 -11.11 28.36
N LYS A 4 11.28 -12.12 27.93
CA LYS A 4 11.94 -12.13 26.62
C LYS A 4 10.86 -12.03 25.54
N ARG A 5 10.76 -10.87 24.89
CA ARG A 5 9.90 -10.70 23.72
C ARG A 5 10.55 -11.46 22.56
N ALA A 6 9.79 -12.34 21.92
CA ALA A 6 10.24 -13.05 20.73
C ALA A 6 10.70 -12.05 19.66
N ALA A 7 11.88 -12.32 19.07
CA ALA A 7 12.41 -11.53 17.97
C ALA A 7 11.42 -11.52 16.80
N PRO A 8 11.19 -10.37 16.14
CA PRO A 8 10.30 -10.31 14.98
C PRO A 8 10.89 -11.20 13.87
N LYS A 9 10.13 -12.21 13.44
CA LYS A 9 10.51 -13.10 12.34
C LYS A 9 10.80 -12.28 11.09
N ALA A 10 12.00 -12.46 10.53
CA ALA A 10 12.47 -11.79 9.32
C ALA A 10 11.69 -12.30 8.09
N GLY A 11 10.50 -11.76 7.86
CA GLY A 11 9.84 -11.84 6.56
C GLY A 11 10.55 -10.93 5.53
N PRO A 12 10.33 -11.12 4.22
CA PRO A 12 11.07 -10.47 3.11
C PRO A 12 10.82 -8.95 2.96
N TYR A 13 10.49 -8.26 4.04
CA TYR A 13 9.83 -6.96 4.04
C TYR A 13 10.71 -5.81 4.59
N ILE A 14 12.03 -5.98 4.61
CA ILE A 14 12.99 -5.02 5.18
C ILE A 14 14.32 -4.98 4.43
N SER A 15 14.33 -4.63 3.13
CA SER A 15 15.60 -4.43 2.39
C SER A 15 15.82 -3.01 1.86
N THR A 16 15.06 -2.01 2.32
CA THR A 16 15.39 -0.60 2.01
C THR A 16 16.24 0.01 3.11
N ALA A 17 17.27 0.79 2.76
CA ALA A 17 18.17 1.45 3.71
C ALA A 17 17.43 2.30 4.77
N ARG A 18 16.26 2.84 4.41
CA ARG A 18 15.38 3.58 5.33
C ARG A 18 14.74 2.71 6.42
N ALA A 19 14.49 1.43 6.15
CA ALA A 19 13.93 0.49 7.11
C ALA A 19 14.93 0.15 8.24
N LYS A 20 16.23 0.18 7.95
CA LYS A 20 17.29 -0.03 8.95
C LYS A 20 17.41 1.14 9.94
N LYS A 21 17.04 2.37 9.54
CA LYS A 21 17.22 3.59 10.36
C LYS A 21 16.12 3.81 11.42
N THR A 22 14.99 3.08 11.37
CA THR A 22 13.92 3.18 12.38
C THR A 22 13.35 1.80 12.73
N PRO A 23 14.01 1.02 13.60
CA PRO A 23 13.46 -0.25 14.09
C PRO A 23 12.25 0.03 15.00
N GLY A 24 11.04 -0.03 14.44
CA GLY A 24 9.79 0.19 15.20
C GLY A 24 8.64 0.84 14.43
N LYS A 25 8.91 1.48 13.28
CA LYS A 25 7.86 1.97 12.36
C LYS A 25 7.59 0.98 11.22
N THR A 26 7.41 -0.29 11.54
CA THR A 26 6.85 -1.26 10.60
C THR A 26 5.36 -0.97 10.44
N VAL A 27 4.99 -0.21 9.39
CA VAL A 27 3.58 0.06 9.10
C VAL A 27 2.92 -1.26 8.78
N LYS A 28 2.12 -1.80 9.72
CA LYS A 28 1.38 -3.07 9.60
C LYS A 28 0.86 -3.27 8.17
N VAL A 29 1.41 -4.28 7.50
CA VAL A 29 1.04 -4.72 6.15
C VAL A 29 -0.39 -5.27 6.25
N GLY A 30 -1.33 -4.76 5.44
CA GLY A 30 -2.71 -5.30 5.39
C GLY A 30 -3.80 -4.62 6.22
N GLY A 31 -3.55 -3.48 6.88
CA GLY A 31 -4.61 -2.73 7.56
C GLY A 31 -5.58 -2.01 6.61
N THR A 32 -6.86 -1.89 6.99
CA THR A 32 -7.83 -1.01 6.31
C THR A 32 -7.47 0.46 6.58
N GLN A 33 -7.32 1.26 5.53
CA GLN A 33 -7.17 2.71 5.60
C GLN A 33 -8.48 3.40 5.26
N VAL A 34 -8.78 4.49 5.96
CA VAL A 34 -9.97 5.30 5.73
C VAL A 34 -9.54 6.72 5.37
N ILE A 35 -9.97 7.22 4.22
CA ILE A 35 -9.83 8.63 3.86
C ILE A 35 -11.13 9.33 4.24
N LYS A 36 -11.01 10.36 5.08
CA LYS A 36 -12.13 11.22 5.49
C LYS A 36 -11.98 12.59 4.82
N SER A 37 -13.12 13.20 4.46
CA SER A 37 -13.20 14.55 3.93
C SER A 37 -14.51 15.17 4.39
N ALA A 38 -14.52 16.45 4.76
CA ALA A 38 -15.70 17.13 5.27
C ALA A 38 -16.86 17.05 4.25
N GLY A 39 -18.07 16.72 4.73
CA GLY A 39 -19.27 16.59 3.91
C GLY A 39 -19.30 15.39 2.96
N LYS A 40 -18.34 14.47 3.02
CA LYS A 40 -18.29 13.28 2.14
C LYS A 40 -18.27 11.98 2.93
N LYS A 41 -18.87 10.94 2.37
CA LYS A 41 -18.83 9.58 2.96
C LYS A 41 -17.37 9.09 3.06
N PRO A 42 -16.94 8.56 4.22
CA PRO A 42 -15.59 8.03 4.39
C PRO A 42 -15.30 6.90 3.40
N LEU A 43 -14.11 6.91 2.80
CA LEU A 43 -13.69 5.87 1.87
C LEU A 43 -12.71 4.91 2.53
N ALA A 44 -13.18 3.70 2.82
CA ALA A 44 -12.39 2.62 3.41
C ALA A 44 -11.81 1.69 2.35
N PHE A 45 -10.52 1.36 2.44
CA PHE A 45 -9.86 0.41 1.53
C PHE A 45 -8.73 -0.37 2.22
N LYS A 46 -8.51 -1.62 1.82
CA LYS A 46 -7.39 -2.44 2.32
C LYS A 46 -6.07 -1.96 1.73
N LYS A 47 -5.11 -1.61 2.59
CA LYS A 47 -3.76 -1.25 2.17
C LYS A 47 -3.07 -2.47 1.53
N GLY A 48 -2.48 -2.28 0.34
CA GLY A 48 -1.85 -3.38 -0.40
C GLY A 48 -2.82 -4.29 -1.16
N GLY A 49 -4.11 -3.94 -1.27
CA GLY A 49 -5.07 -4.75 -2.01
C GLY A 49 -4.71 -4.96 -3.49
N LEU A 50 -4.11 -3.96 -4.15
CA LEU A 50 -3.64 -4.11 -5.53
C LEU A 50 -2.39 -5.00 -5.62
N HIS A 51 -1.46 -4.88 -4.67
CA HIS A 51 -0.28 -5.73 -4.57
C HIS A 51 -0.65 -7.21 -4.44
N SER A 52 -1.58 -7.51 -3.53
CA SER A 52 -2.12 -8.87 -3.36
C SER A 52 -2.76 -9.41 -4.65
N SER A 53 -3.53 -8.60 -5.36
CA SER A 53 -4.15 -9.01 -6.64
C SER A 53 -3.14 -9.28 -7.77
N LEU A 54 -1.96 -8.64 -7.74
CA LEU A 54 -0.95 -8.76 -8.81
C LEU A 54 0.21 -9.70 -8.44
N GLY A 55 0.14 -10.32 -7.26
CA GLY A 55 1.24 -11.12 -6.70
C GLY A 55 2.53 -10.33 -6.53
N VAL A 56 2.44 -9.02 -6.31
CA VAL A 56 3.60 -8.16 -6.12
C VAL A 56 3.79 -7.96 -4.61
N PRO A 57 4.99 -8.17 -4.05
CA PRO A 57 5.25 -7.90 -2.64
C PRO A 57 4.89 -6.46 -2.30
N GLN A 58 4.09 -6.26 -1.25
CA GLN A 58 3.74 -4.92 -0.82
C GLN A 58 5.04 -4.18 -0.39
N GLY A 59 5.09 -2.86 -0.58
CA GLY A 59 6.32 -2.07 -0.35
C GLY A 59 7.27 -2.03 -1.54
N GLN A 60 7.16 -2.96 -2.49
CA GLN A 60 7.80 -2.83 -3.79
C GLN A 60 6.97 -1.97 -4.75
N LYS A 61 7.65 -1.31 -5.69
CA LYS A 61 6.99 -0.58 -6.77
C LYS A 61 6.27 -1.58 -7.67
N ILE A 62 4.97 -1.40 -7.89
CA ILE A 62 4.23 -2.21 -8.86
C ILE A 62 4.80 -1.91 -10.25
N PRO A 63 5.26 -2.91 -11.01
CA PRO A 63 5.76 -2.71 -12.37
C PRO A 63 4.68 -2.07 -13.26
N ALA A 64 5.09 -1.15 -14.15
CA ALA A 64 4.17 -0.43 -15.01
C ALA A 64 3.34 -1.37 -15.91
N ALA A 65 3.99 -2.42 -16.45
CA ALA A 65 3.33 -3.43 -17.27
C ALA A 65 2.21 -4.16 -16.50
N LYS A 66 2.48 -4.59 -15.25
CA LYS A 66 1.47 -5.24 -14.40
C LYS A 66 0.32 -4.30 -14.06
N LEU A 67 0.61 -3.02 -13.81
CA LEU A 67 -0.41 -2.02 -13.53
C LEU A 67 -1.29 -1.77 -14.77
N ALA A 68 -0.70 -1.64 -15.96
CA ALA A 68 -1.44 -1.49 -17.21
C ALA A 68 -2.33 -2.70 -17.51
N ALA A 69 -1.80 -3.92 -17.33
CA ALA A 69 -2.57 -5.15 -17.46
C ALA A 69 -3.72 -5.24 -16.45
N ALA A 70 -3.52 -4.76 -15.21
CA ALA A 70 -4.58 -4.66 -14.22
C ALA A 70 -5.68 -3.67 -14.62
N VAL A 71 -5.31 -2.50 -15.16
CA VAL A 71 -6.27 -1.49 -15.67
C VAL A 71 -7.04 -2.04 -16.88
N ALA A 72 -6.38 -2.80 -17.75
CA ALA A 72 -7.02 -3.49 -18.86
C ALA A 72 -7.99 -4.60 -18.42
N GLY A 73 -7.93 -5.03 -17.15
CA GLY A 73 -8.81 -6.05 -16.60
C GLY A 73 -8.29 -7.49 -16.71
N LYS A 74 -7.02 -7.68 -17.13
CA LYS A 74 -6.41 -9.00 -17.29
C LYS A 74 -6.31 -9.82 -15.98
N TYR A 75 -6.39 -9.15 -14.83
CA TYR A 75 -6.38 -9.76 -13.49
C TYR A 75 -7.77 -9.77 -12.83
N GLY A 76 -8.83 -9.58 -13.61
CA GLY A 76 -10.22 -9.56 -13.16
C GLY A 76 -10.74 -8.18 -12.73
N ALA A 77 -12.06 -8.09 -12.58
CA ALA A 77 -12.77 -6.83 -12.32
C ALA A 77 -12.36 -6.17 -10.99
N VAL A 78 -12.09 -6.97 -9.96
CA VAL A 78 -11.64 -6.46 -8.65
C VAL A 78 -10.26 -5.81 -8.75
N ALA A 79 -9.33 -6.44 -9.46
CA ALA A 79 -7.99 -5.88 -9.68
C ALA A 79 -8.06 -4.58 -10.51
N LYS A 80 -8.93 -4.54 -11.53
CA LYS A 80 -9.19 -3.35 -12.34
C LYS A 80 -9.68 -2.18 -11.48
N LYS A 81 -10.70 -2.39 -10.64
CA LYS A 81 -11.21 -1.36 -9.70
C LYS A 81 -10.10 -0.84 -8.78
N ARG A 82 -9.28 -1.73 -8.22
CA ARG A 82 -8.14 -1.37 -7.35
C ARG A 82 -7.06 -0.59 -8.10
N ALA A 83 -6.77 -0.95 -9.35
CA ALA A 83 -5.79 -0.26 -10.19
C ALA A 83 -6.24 1.16 -10.54
N LEU A 84 -7.51 1.32 -10.94
CA LEU A 84 -8.12 2.62 -11.20
C LEU A 84 -8.15 3.50 -9.94
N PHE A 85 -8.51 2.94 -8.79
CA PHE A 85 -8.46 3.65 -7.51
C PHE A 85 -7.06 4.16 -7.19
N ALA A 86 -6.03 3.33 -7.36
CA ALA A 86 -4.64 3.72 -7.12
C ALA A 86 -4.18 4.85 -8.07
N LYS A 87 -4.55 4.77 -9.36
CA LYS A 87 -4.21 5.78 -10.38
C LYS A 87 -4.90 7.13 -10.13
N ASN A 88 -6.19 7.10 -9.79
CA ASN A 88 -7.02 8.30 -9.75
C ASN A 88 -7.07 8.96 -8.37
N VAL A 89 -7.12 8.18 -7.29
CA VAL A 89 -7.29 8.73 -5.94
C VAL A 89 -5.93 8.87 -5.23
N LEU A 90 -5.16 7.78 -5.16
CA LEU A 90 -3.91 7.79 -4.39
C LEU A 90 -2.79 8.58 -5.08
N ALA A 91 -2.69 8.51 -6.41
CA ALA A 91 -1.67 9.27 -7.15
C ALA A 91 -1.94 10.79 -7.14
N LYS A 92 -3.20 11.21 -7.27
CA LYS A 92 -3.56 12.64 -7.16
C LYS A 92 -3.29 13.18 -5.76
N GLY A 93 -3.65 12.43 -4.71
CA GLY A 93 -3.38 12.82 -3.32
C GLY A 93 -1.89 13.00 -2.99
N ARG A 94 -1.00 12.22 -3.63
CA ARG A 94 0.45 12.42 -3.48
C ARG A 94 0.95 13.71 -4.12
N LYS A 95 0.36 14.13 -5.26
CA LYS A 95 0.74 15.38 -5.93
C LYS A 95 0.33 16.59 -5.11
N THR A 96 -0.89 16.59 -4.57
CA THR A 96 -1.39 17.71 -3.74
C THR A 96 -0.65 17.79 -2.40
N ALA A 97 -0.41 16.66 -1.72
CA ALA A 97 0.33 16.64 -0.46
C ALA A 97 1.80 17.10 -0.59
N ARG A 98 2.39 17.02 -1.79
CA ARG A 98 3.76 17.47 -2.06
C ARG A 98 3.83 18.96 -2.41
N LYS A 99 2.74 19.56 -2.88
CA LYS A 99 2.67 21.00 -3.24
C LYS A 99 2.42 21.91 -2.04
N GLY A 100 1.86 21.37 -0.95
CA GLY A 100 1.64 22.10 0.31
C GLY A 100 2.78 21.97 1.32
N LYS A 101 4.01 21.75 0.87
CA LYS A 101 5.22 21.72 1.70
C LYS A 101 6.18 22.80 1.28
#